data_AF-A0A7Y2IYF5-F1
#
_entry.id   AF-A0A7Y2IYF5-F1
#
_cell.length_a   1.000
_cell.length_b   1.000
_cell.length_c   1.000
_cell.angle_alpha   90.00
_cell.angle_beta   90.00
_cell.angle_gamma   90.00
#
_symmetry.space_group_name_H-M   'P 1'
#
loop_
_entity.id
_entity.type
_entity.pdbx_description
1 polymer ?
#
loop_
_entity_poly.entity_id
_entity_poly.type
_entity_poly.pdbx_seq_one_letter_code
_entity_poly.pdbx_strand_id
1 'polypeptide(L)'
;RKRAPEAHGITTALIVVVLAPADLALWQLGFAVSLGVILGELVFGGRGFGFVSPATAALSLLVISFPQVELAQPTRDLALATVPGLVLLLVLGLISWRILVAVLVTVAVAFALRGAAFDPAALGTALAFGLVFLICDPVSAATTNAGRWVYGALAGALIIVFAGDNPITSEAVVFAALMSSVFAPLIDHLVVLAHTYQRQNRHV
;
A
#
# COMPACT_ATOMS: atom_id res chain seq x y z
N ARG A 1 -0.66 26.97 -10.04
CA ARG A 1 0.13 27.60 -8.94
C ARG A 1 1.60 27.54 -9.31
N LYS A 2 2.36 28.65 -9.25
CA LYS A 2 3.83 28.63 -9.44
C LYS A 2 4.47 28.02 -8.17
N ARG A 3 4.54 26.69 -8.09
CA ARG A 3 5.33 25.96 -7.08
C ARG A 3 6.61 25.46 -7.75
N ALA A 4 7.72 25.45 -7.00
CA ALA A 4 8.99 24.91 -7.48
C ALA A 4 8.85 23.42 -7.82
N PRO A 5 9.58 22.89 -8.81
CA PRO A 5 9.60 21.45 -9.08
C PRO A 5 10.12 20.73 -7.85
N GLU A 6 9.31 19.79 -7.38
CA GLU A 6 9.38 19.27 -6.02
C GLU A 6 9.82 17.79 -6.12
N ALA A 7 10.90 17.39 -5.43
CA ALA A 7 11.60 16.11 -5.68
C ALA A 7 10.83 14.80 -5.37
N HIS A 8 9.68 14.84 -4.68
CA HIS A 8 8.82 13.68 -4.39
C HIS A 8 8.36 12.89 -5.61
N GLY A 9 8.24 13.52 -6.78
CA GLY A 9 7.66 12.88 -7.95
C GLY A 9 8.55 11.72 -8.38
N ILE A 10 9.82 11.77 -7.98
CA ILE A 10 10.82 10.73 -8.19
C ILE A 10 10.42 9.44 -7.46
N THR A 11 9.96 9.49 -6.21
CA THR A 11 9.59 8.26 -5.49
C THR A 11 8.36 7.60 -6.13
N THR A 12 7.35 8.41 -6.47
CA THR A 12 6.18 7.93 -7.20
C THR A 12 6.57 7.33 -8.55
N ALA A 13 7.40 8.04 -9.33
CA ALA A 13 7.85 7.57 -10.63
C ALA A 13 8.65 6.26 -10.51
N LEU A 14 9.55 6.15 -9.53
CA LEU A 14 10.34 4.93 -9.31
C LEU A 14 9.44 3.75 -8.95
N ILE A 15 8.48 3.92 -8.03
CA ILE A 15 7.56 2.85 -7.63
C ILE A 15 6.73 2.38 -8.83
N VAL A 16 6.21 3.33 -9.62
CA VAL A 16 5.41 2.99 -10.80
C VAL A 16 6.26 2.28 -11.85
N VAL A 17 7.48 2.76 -12.13
CA VAL A 17 8.37 2.15 -13.13
C VAL A 17 8.81 0.75 -12.73
N VAL A 18 9.04 0.49 -11.45
CA VAL A 18 9.43 -0.85 -10.96
C VAL A 18 8.30 -1.88 -11.13
N LEU A 19 7.03 -1.45 -11.00
CA LEU A 19 5.88 -2.34 -11.13
C LEU A 19 5.24 -2.34 -12.53
N ALA A 20 5.53 -1.34 -13.35
CA ALA A 20 5.05 -1.28 -14.72
C ALA A 20 5.76 -2.35 -15.58
N PRO A 21 5.03 -3.09 -16.42
CA PRO A 21 5.62 -4.07 -17.30
C PRO A 21 6.46 -3.41 -18.42
N ALA A 22 7.47 -4.14 -18.92
CA ALA A 22 8.47 -3.60 -19.83
C ALA A 22 7.95 -3.37 -21.27
N ASP A 23 6.89 -4.08 -21.65
CA ASP A 23 6.20 -3.99 -22.93
C ASP A 23 5.08 -2.93 -22.95
N LEU A 24 4.90 -2.19 -21.84
CA LEU A 24 3.87 -1.18 -21.73
C LEU A 24 4.09 -0.02 -22.71
N ALA A 25 3.03 0.35 -23.43
CA ALA A 25 3.07 1.51 -24.29
C ALA A 25 3.27 2.79 -23.46
N LEU A 26 4.27 3.60 -23.83
CA LEU A 26 4.66 4.81 -23.07
C LEU A 26 3.50 5.79 -22.83
N TRP A 27 2.53 5.85 -23.75
CA TRP A 27 1.36 6.71 -23.60
C TRP A 27 0.39 6.19 -22.52
N GLN A 28 0.27 4.87 -22.33
CA GLN A 28 -0.54 4.28 -21.25
C GLN A 28 0.09 4.60 -19.90
N LEU A 29 1.42 4.50 -19.80
CA LEU A 29 2.17 4.90 -18.61
C LEU A 29 1.96 6.38 -18.31
N GLY A 30 2.13 7.24 -19.33
CA GLY A 30 1.95 8.68 -19.19
C GLY A 30 0.54 9.06 -18.75
N PHE A 31 -0.47 8.39 -19.31
CA PHE A 31 -1.86 8.58 -18.91
C PHE A 31 -2.12 8.15 -17.46
N ALA A 32 -1.69 6.95 -17.08
CA ALA A 32 -1.90 6.41 -15.74
C ALA A 32 -1.17 7.23 -14.66
N VAL A 33 0.09 7.61 -14.91
CA VAL A 33 0.85 8.47 -14.01
C VAL A 33 0.23 9.86 -13.91
N SER A 34 -0.18 10.44 -15.03
CA SER A 34 -0.80 11.78 -15.03
C SER A 34 -2.08 11.80 -14.20
N LEU A 35 -3.03 10.90 -14.47
CA LEU A 35 -4.27 10.83 -13.70
C LEU A 35 -4.06 10.38 -12.27
N GLY A 36 -3.17 9.42 -12.03
CA GLY A 36 -2.83 8.96 -10.68
C GLY A 36 -2.28 10.07 -9.80
N VAL A 37 -1.39 10.92 -10.32
CA VAL A 37 -0.88 12.10 -9.60
C VAL A 37 -1.94 13.18 -9.44
N ILE A 38 -2.76 13.41 -10.47
CA ILE A 38 -3.84 14.39 -10.38
C ILE A 38 -4.82 13.99 -9.27
N LEU A 39 -5.32 12.75 -9.32
CA LEU A 39 -6.33 12.25 -8.39
C LEU A 39 -5.75 11.98 -7.00
N GLY A 40 -4.55 11.41 -6.90
CA GLY A 40 -3.92 11.07 -5.63
C GLY A 40 -3.32 12.25 -4.89
N GLU A 41 -2.96 13.33 -5.58
CA GLU A 41 -2.23 14.45 -4.97
C GLU A 41 -2.81 15.83 -5.29
N LEU A 42 -2.96 16.16 -6.58
CA LEU A 42 -3.21 17.54 -6.99
C LEU A 42 -4.63 18.01 -6.66
N VAL A 43 -5.62 17.09 -6.72
CA VAL A 43 -7.01 17.38 -6.30
C VAL A 43 -7.07 17.75 -4.82
N PHE A 44 -6.24 17.12 -3.98
CA PHE A 44 -6.23 17.33 -2.53
C PHE A 44 -5.36 18.53 -2.08
N GLY A 45 -4.80 19.31 -3.01
CA GLY A 45 -4.01 20.50 -2.68
C GLY A 45 -2.49 20.29 -2.65
N GLY A 46 -2.03 19.10 -3.04
CA GLY A 46 -0.62 18.70 -3.09
C GLY A 46 -0.23 17.73 -1.96
N ARG A 47 1.06 17.46 -1.84
CA ARG A 47 1.65 16.55 -0.85
C ARG A 47 1.06 16.62 0.55
N GLY A 48 0.89 15.44 1.15
CA GLY A 48 0.54 15.28 2.56
C GLY A 48 -0.94 15.54 2.88
N PHE A 49 -1.72 16.01 1.90
CA PHE A 49 -3.15 16.22 2.05
C PHE A 49 -4.00 15.11 1.40
N GLY A 50 -3.39 14.29 0.54
CA GLY A 50 -4.04 13.12 -0.05
C GLY A 50 -4.13 11.97 0.96
N PHE A 51 -5.24 11.22 0.92
CA PHE A 51 -5.42 10.01 1.73
C PHE A 51 -4.98 8.73 0.99
N VAL A 52 -4.59 8.83 -0.29
CA VAL A 52 -4.07 7.73 -1.11
C VAL A 52 -2.74 8.16 -1.71
N SER A 53 -1.81 7.22 -1.84
CA SER A 53 -0.53 7.47 -2.49
C SER A 53 -0.74 7.69 -4.00
N PRO A 54 -0.05 8.67 -4.62
CA PRO A 54 -0.12 8.89 -6.06
C PRO A 54 0.35 7.67 -6.88
N ALA A 55 1.31 6.90 -6.36
CA ALA A 55 1.83 5.71 -7.01
C ALA A 55 0.80 4.59 -7.03
N THR A 56 0.16 4.33 -5.89
CA THR A 56 -0.91 3.33 -5.76
C THR A 56 -2.10 3.72 -6.62
N ALA A 57 -2.47 5.01 -6.66
CA ALA A 57 -3.52 5.51 -7.54
C ALA A 57 -3.18 5.31 -9.02
N ALA A 58 -1.95 5.65 -9.45
CA ALA A 58 -1.51 5.46 -10.84
C ALA A 58 -1.51 3.99 -11.26
N LEU A 59 -0.95 3.10 -10.43
CA LEU A 59 -0.90 1.66 -10.72
C LEU A 59 -2.30 1.04 -10.74
N SER A 60 -3.16 1.40 -9.81
CA SER A 60 -4.55 0.92 -9.80
C SER A 60 -5.30 1.40 -11.04
N LEU A 61 -5.10 2.65 -11.46
CA LEU A 61 -5.73 3.20 -12.65
C LEU A 61 -5.22 2.52 -13.92
N LEU A 62 -3.94 2.18 -13.98
CA LEU A 62 -3.36 1.44 -15.10
C LEU A 62 -4.05 0.08 -15.28
N VAL A 63 -4.16 -0.71 -14.21
CA VAL A 63 -4.78 -2.04 -14.25
C VAL A 63 -6.29 -1.97 -14.52
N ILE A 64 -7.00 -0.99 -13.94
CA ILE A 64 -8.45 -0.82 -14.17
C ILE A 64 -8.74 -0.36 -15.61
N SER A 65 -7.94 0.58 -16.14
CA SER A 65 -8.18 1.16 -17.46
C SER A 65 -7.74 0.25 -18.60
N PHE A 66 -6.72 -0.58 -18.36
CA PHE A 66 -6.13 -1.47 -19.35
C PHE A 66 -6.07 -2.90 -18.81
N PRO A 67 -7.17 -3.66 -18.88
CA PRO A 67 -7.24 -5.00 -18.30
C PRO A 67 -6.26 -6.00 -18.92
N GLN A 68 -5.73 -5.70 -20.12
CA GLN A 68 -4.70 -6.49 -20.77
C GLN A 68 -3.28 -6.28 -20.20
N VAL A 69 -3.10 -5.32 -19.29
CA VAL A 69 -1.81 -5.01 -18.68
C VAL A 69 -1.71 -5.74 -17.34
N GLU A 70 -0.74 -6.65 -17.25
CA GLU A 70 -0.38 -7.32 -16.00
C GLU A 70 0.82 -6.64 -15.35
N LEU A 71 0.77 -6.42 -14.05
CA LEU A 71 1.88 -5.78 -13.34
C LEU A 71 3.07 -6.73 -13.20
N ALA A 72 4.27 -6.15 -13.22
CA ALA A 72 5.49 -6.92 -13.01
C ALA A 72 5.47 -7.57 -11.62
N GLN A 73 5.67 -8.88 -11.57
CA GLN A 73 5.76 -9.62 -10.33
C GLN A 73 7.16 -9.42 -9.72
N PRO A 74 7.26 -9.08 -8.42
CA PRO A 74 8.55 -8.87 -7.77
C PRO A 74 9.38 -10.15 -7.77
N THR A 75 10.56 -10.09 -8.39
CA THR A 75 11.53 -11.19 -8.37
C THR A 75 12.19 -11.28 -7.00
N ARG A 76 12.81 -12.43 -6.72
CA ARG A 76 13.59 -12.65 -5.50
C ARG A 76 14.67 -11.57 -5.31
N ASP A 77 15.30 -11.12 -6.38
CA ASP A 77 16.34 -10.11 -6.34
C ASP A 77 15.79 -8.73 -5.93
N LEU A 78 14.60 -8.38 -6.45
CA LEU A 78 13.91 -7.15 -6.04
C LEU A 78 13.47 -7.21 -4.57
N ALA A 79 13.01 -8.37 -4.11
CA ALA A 79 12.64 -8.57 -2.72
C ALA A 79 13.85 -8.37 -1.78
N LEU A 80 15.02 -8.91 -2.16
CA LEU A 80 16.26 -8.70 -1.42
C LEU A 80 16.73 -7.24 -1.47
N ALA A 81 16.60 -6.56 -2.62
CA ALA A 81 16.91 -5.15 -2.76
C ALA A 81 15.98 -4.24 -1.92
N THR A 82 14.78 -4.72 -1.60
CA THR A 82 13.81 -4.00 -0.75
C THR A 82 14.20 -4.03 0.73
N VAL A 83 14.92 -5.07 1.19
CA VAL A 83 15.34 -5.24 2.60
C VAL A 83 16.12 -4.04 3.16
N PRO A 84 17.18 -3.50 2.51
CA PRO A 84 17.88 -2.33 3.05
C PRO A 84 16.98 -1.09 3.13
N GLY A 85 16.08 -0.91 2.15
CA GLY A 85 15.07 0.15 2.19
C GLY A 85 14.12 -0.01 3.37
N LEU A 86 13.61 -1.22 3.60
CA LEU A 86 12.75 -1.55 4.74
C LEU A 86 13.44 -1.26 6.08
N VAL A 87 14.68 -1.72 6.25
CA VAL A 87 15.46 -1.49 7.47
C VAL A 87 15.65 0.01 7.70
N LEU A 88 16.03 0.75 6.66
CA LEU A 88 16.23 2.20 6.73
C LEU A 88 14.94 2.93 7.11
N LEU A 89 13.80 2.59 6.49
CA LEU A 89 12.51 3.22 6.78
C LEU A 89 11.97 2.90 8.17
N LEU A 90 12.27 1.70 8.70
CA LEU A 90 11.95 1.32 10.08
C LEU A 90 12.83 2.06 11.09
N VAL A 91 14.14 2.16 10.84
CA VAL A 91 15.09 2.86 11.72
C VAL A 91 14.79 4.35 11.78
N LEU A 92 14.42 4.96 10.64
CA LEU A 92 13.99 6.37 10.59
C LEU A 92 12.60 6.60 11.21
N GLY A 93 11.87 5.54 11.58
CA GLY A 93 10.53 5.65 12.17
C GLY A 93 9.46 6.14 11.19
N LEU A 94 9.72 6.08 9.89
CA LEU A 94 8.76 6.48 8.85
C LEU A 94 7.70 5.41 8.62
N ILE A 95 8.09 4.13 8.67
CA ILE A 95 7.19 2.98 8.58
C ILE A 95 6.98 2.39 9.98
N SER A 96 5.75 1.96 10.26
CA SER A 96 5.43 1.27 11.51
C SER A 96 5.54 -0.25 11.37
N TRP A 97 6.30 -0.90 12.25
CA TRP A 97 6.40 -2.36 12.32
C TRP A 97 5.04 -3.04 12.59
N ARG A 98 4.10 -2.30 13.21
CA ARG A 98 2.74 -2.77 13.51
C ARG A 98 1.97 -3.13 12.24
N ILE A 99 2.06 -2.31 11.19
CA ILE A 99 1.38 -2.58 9.92
C ILE A 99 1.99 -3.82 9.25
N LEU A 100 3.34 -3.90 9.23
CA LEU A 100 4.05 -5.05 8.66
C LEU A 100 3.63 -6.36 9.31
N VAL A 101 3.68 -6.42 10.65
CA VAL A 101 3.29 -7.61 11.40
C VAL A 101 1.81 -7.91 11.22
N ALA A 102 0.94 -6.90 11.24
CA ALA A 102 -0.49 -7.10 11.04
C ALA A 102 -0.82 -7.73 9.67
N VAL A 103 -0.21 -7.25 8.58
CA VAL A 103 -0.41 -7.82 7.24
C VAL A 103 0.12 -9.25 7.16
N LEU A 104 1.33 -9.50 7.67
CA LEU A 104 1.93 -10.84 7.62
C LEU A 104 1.12 -11.84 8.45
N VAL A 105 0.63 -11.44 9.62
CA VAL A 105 -0.21 -12.29 10.47
C VAL A 105 -1.54 -12.58 9.79
N THR A 106 -2.22 -11.60 9.20
CA THR A 106 -3.50 -11.85 8.53
C THR A 106 -3.36 -12.71 7.29
N VAL A 107 -2.31 -12.51 6.49
CA VAL A 107 -1.98 -13.38 5.35
C VAL A 107 -1.69 -14.80 5.84
N ALA A 108 -0.83 -14.98 6.85
CA ALA A 108 -0.52 -16.30 7.38
C ALA A 108 -1.75 -17.04 7.93
N VAL A 109 -2.61 -16.33 8.68
CA VAL A 109 -3.87 -16.87 9.20
C VAL A 109 -4.80 -17.25 8.04
N ALA A 110 -4.91 -16.43 7.00
CA ALA A 110 -5.75 -16.73 5.85
C ALA A 110 -5.29 -17.97 5.07
N PHE A 111 -3.98 -18.13 4.87
CA PHE A 111 -3.41 -19.34 4.24
C PHE A 111 -3.70 -20.58 5.07
N ALA A 112 -3.54 -20.49 6.40
CA ALA A 112 -3.87 -21.57 7.32
C ALA A 112 -5.36 -21.96 7.26
N LEU A 113 -6.26 -20.97 7.20
CA LEU A 113 -7.71 -21.20 7.08
C LEU A 113 -8.11 -21.84 5.74
N ARG A 114 -7.38 -21.56 4.66
CA ARG A 114 -7.59 -22.17 3.34
C ARG A 114 -6.99 -23.56 3.20
N GLY A 115 -6.20 -24.02 4.17
CA GLY A 115 -5.43 -25.25 4.05
C GLY A 115 -4.35 -25.19 2.94
N ALA A 116 -3.98 -23.98 2.51
CA ALA A 116 -2.98 -23.77 1.48
C ALA A 116 -1.57 -23.91 2.07
N ALA A 117 -0.63 -24.40 1.26
CA ALA A 117 0.76 -24.50 1.67
C ALA A 117 1.32 -23.11 1.97
N PHE A 118 1.81 -22.91 3.20
CA PHE A 118 2.49 -21.68 3.59
C PHE A 118 3.97 -21.78 3.21
N ASP A 119 4.36 -21.12 2.12
CA ASP A 119 5.77 -20.92 1.75
C ASP A 119 6.21 -19.49 2.11
N PRO A 120 7.00 -19.32 3.20
CA PRO A 120 7.48 -18.00 3.62
C PRO A 120 8.33 -17.30 2.55
N ALA A 121 9.05 -18.06 1.72
CA ALA A 121 9.92 -17.48 0.70
C ALA A 121 9.08 -16.86 -0.42
N ALA A 122 8.08 -17.59 -0.92
CA ALA A 122 7.16 -17.10 -1.94
C ALA A 122 6.35 -15.88 -1.48
N LEU A 123 5.89 -15.90 -0.22
CA LEU A 123 5.21 -14.76 0.39
C LEU A 123 6.13 -13.55 0.52
N GLY A 124 7.37 -13.78 0.96
CA GLY A 124 8.39 -12.74 1.03
C GLY A 124 8.63 -12.09 -0.31
N THR A 125 8.74 -12.88 -1.39
CA THR A 125 8.93 -12.32 -2.74
C THR A 125 7.72 -11.53 -3.22
N ALA A 126 6.51 -12.09 -3.10
CA ALA A 126 5.28 -11.46 -3.60
C ALA A 126 4.93 -10.16 -2.85
N LEU A 127 5.19 -10.11 -1.54
CA LEU A 127 4.77 -8.99 -0.71
C LEU A 127 5.86 -7.95 -0.48
N ALA A 128 7.16 -8.28 -0.56
CA ALA A 128 8.24 -7.41 -0.11
C ALA A 128 8.13 -5.98 -0.66
N PHE A 129 8.01 -5.81 -1.97
CA PHE A 129 7.99 -4.48 -2.58
C PHE A 129 6.68 -3.73 -2.24
N GLY A 130 5.53 -4.34 -2.50
CA GLY A 130 4.23 -3.67 -2.31
C GLY A 130 3.88 -3.42 -0.84
N LEU A 131 4.26 -4.32 0.06
CA LEU A 131 4.05 -4.13 1.50
C LEU A 131 4.84 -2.92 2.02
N VAL A 132 6.09 -2.77 1.60
CA VAL A 132 6.99 -1.73 2.10
C VAL A 132 6.71 -0.37 1.46
N PHE A 133 6.49 -0.32 0.15
CA PHE A 133 6.39 0.95 -0.58
C PHE A 133 4.96 1.40 -0.90
N LEU A 134 3.97 0.50 -0.89
CA LEU A 134 2.57 0.85 -1.17
C LEU A 134 1.70 0.84 0.10
N ILE A 135 1.71 -0.27 0.84
CA ILE A 135 0.85 -0.43 2.03
C ILE A 135 1.39 0.39 3.21
N CYS A 136 2.70 0.39 3.41
CA CYS A 136 3.33 1.14 4.50
C CYS A 136 3.64 2.60 4.17
N ASP A 137 3.01 3.19 3.15
CA ASP A 137 3.22 4.58 2.78
C ASP A 137 2.85 5.54 3.94
N PRO A 138 3.77 6.38 4.44
CA PRO A 138 3.55 7.23 5.62
C PRO A 138 2.45 8.28 5.44
N VAL A 139 2.09 8.63 4.19
CA VAL A 139 1.04 9.64 3.93
C VAL A 139 -0.35 9.04 4.02
N SER A 140 -0.49 7.78 3.59
CA SER A 140 -1.80 7.14 3.36
C SER A 140 -2.21 6.15 4.46
N ALA A 141 -1.24 5.67 5.25
CA ALA A 141 -1.49 4.68 6.29
C ALA A 141 -2.08 5.29 7.57
N ALA A 142 -2.76 4.45 8.36
CA ALA A 142 -3.30 4.85 9.66
C ALA A 142 -2.20 5.36 10.62
N THR A 143 -2.51 6.46 11.30
CA THR A 143 -1.57 7.18 12.18
C THR A 143 -1.63 6.67 13.62
N THR A 144 -2.79 6.20 14.08
CA THR A 144 -2.97 5.78 15.47
C THR A 144 -2.35 4.40 15.73
N ASN A 145 -1.85 4.19 16.96
CA ASN A 145 -1.19 2.93 17.34
C ASN A 145 -2.11 1.70 17.26
N ALA A 146 -3.40 1.85 17.57
CA ALA A 146 -4.40 0.80 17.42
C ALA A 146 -4.90 0.72 15.96
N GLY A 147 -5.10 1.87 15.31
CA GLY A 147 -5.51 1.93 13.90
C GLY A 147 -4.52 1.25 12.96
N ARG A 148 -3.22 1.33 13.21
CA ARG A 148 -2.17 0.62 12.45
C ARG A 148 -2.36 -0.91 12.43
N TRP A 149 -2.83 -1.51 13.52
CA TRP A 149 -3.13 -2.94 13.55
C TRP A 149 -4.37 -3.27 12.72
N VAL A 150 -5.43 -2.48 12.86
CA VAL A 150 -6.68 -2.67 12.10
C VAL A 150 -6.45 -2.43 10.60
N TYR A 151 -5.71 -1.39 10.25
CA TYR A 151 -5.32 -1.05 8.88
C TYR A 151 -4.51 -2.16 8.23
N GLY A 152 -3.47 -2.67 8.90
CA GLY A 152 -2.66 -3.77 8.36
C GLY A 152 -3.46 -5.07 8.27
N ALA A 153 -4.36 -5.33 9.22
CA ALA A 153 -5.23 -6.48 9.15
C ALA A 153 -6.20 -6.41 7.96
N LEU A 154 -6.81 -5.24 7.74
CA LEU A 154 -7.67 -4.95 6.59
C LEU A 154 -6.90 -5.10 5.27
N ALA A 155 -5.71 -4.51 5.17
CA ALA A 155 -4.88 -4.60 3.97
C ALA A 155 -4.53 -6.06 3.66
N GLY A 156 -4.07 -6.85 4.64
CA GLY A 156 -3.76 -8.27 4.43
C GLY A 156 -4.98 -9.11 4.06
N ALA A 157 -6.14 -8.84 4.67
CA ALA A 157 -7.39 -9.50 4.27
C ALA A 157 -7.78 -9.17 2.83
N LEU A 158 -7.64 -7.90 2.41
CA LEU A 158 -7.93 -7.47 1.03
C LEU A 158 -6.97 -8.09 0.01
N ILE A 159 -5.68 -8.25 0.33
CA ILE A 159 -4.72 -8.96 -0.54
C ILE A 159 -5.24 -10.38 -0.82
N ILE A 160 -5.67 -11.08 0.22
CA ILE A 160 -6.17 -12.46 0.13
C ILE A 160 -7.49 -12.54 -0.64
N VAL A 161 -8.36 -11.55 -0.46
CA VAL A 161 -9.62 -11.46 -1.20
C VAL A 161 -9.35 -11.23 -2.69
N PHE A 162 -8.45 -10.31 -3.05
CA PHE A 162 -8.13 -10.03 -4.44
C PHE A 162 -7.30 -11.13 -5.11
N ALA A 163 -6.45 -11.84 -4.35
CA ALA A 163 -5.72 -12.99 -4.88
C ALA A 163 -6.67 -14.17 -5.21
N GLY A 164 -7.80 -14.30 -4.52
CA GLY A 164 -8.70 -15.45 -4.70
C GLY A 164 -7.94 -16.74 -4.40
N ASP A 165 -8.06 -17.75 -5.26
CA ASP A 165 -7.30 -19.01 -5.15
C ASP A 165 -5.93 -18.97 -5.83
N ASN A 166 -5.58 -17.84 -6.45
CA ASN A 166 -4.31 -17.66 -7.14
C ASN A 166 -3.20 -17.24 -6.17
N PRO A 167 -1.92 -17.40 -6.57
CA PRO A 167 -0.81 -16.78 -5.86
C PRO A 167 -1.00 -15.26 -5.71
N ILE A 168 -0.43 -14.68 -4.67
CA ILE A 168 -0.52 -13.23 -4.43
C ILE A 168 0.17 -12.49 -5.59
N THR A 169 -0.60 -11.72 -6.34
CA THR A 169 -0.08 -10.90 -7.45
C THR A 169 0.17 -9.45 -7.04
N SER A 170 1.04 -8.76 -7.77
CA SER A 170 1.24 -7.31 -7.63
C SER A 170 -0.07 -6.50 -7.76
N GLU A 171 -1.02 -6.90 -8.62
CA GLU A 171 -2.31 -6.19 -8.72
C GLU A 171 -3.11 -6.30 -7.42
N ALA A 172 -3.19 -7.50 -6.84
CA ALA A 172 -3.90 -7.72 -5.58
C ALA A 172 -3.35 -6.84 -4.46
N VAL A 173 -2.02 -6.69 -4.40
CA VAL A 173 -1.34 -5.82 -3.41
C VAL A 173 -1.62 -4.34 -3.67
N VAL A 174 -1.57 -3.89 -4.94
CA VAL A 174 -1.87 -2.51 -5.32
C VAL A 174 -3.31 -2.13 -4.99
N PHE A 175 -4.28 -2.98 -5.35
CA PHE A 175 -5.69 -2.73 -5.05
C PHE A 175 -5.99 -2.79 -3.56
N ALA A 176 -5.37 -3.73 -2.83
CA ALA A 176 -5.48 -3.79 -1.38
C ALA A 176 -4.95 -2.52 -0.72
N ALA A 177 -3.81 -1.99 -1.20
CA ALA A 177 -3.24 -0.73 -0.70
C ALA A 177 -4.15 0.48 -1.00
N LEU A 178 -4.77 0.53 -2.19
CA LEU A 178 -5.70 1.61 -2.53
C LEU A 178 -6.94 1.55 -1.63
N MET A 179 -7.55 0.38 -1.49
CA MET A 179 -8.73 0.20 -0.66
C MET A 179 -8.44 0.43 0.82
N SER A 180 -7.35 -0.12 1.37
CA SER A 180 -7.01 0.07 2.78
C SER A 180 -6.77 1.54 3.12
N SER A 181 -6.10 2.30 2.23
CA SER A 181 -5.82 3.73 2.44
C SER A 181 -7.09 4.59 2.41
N VAL A 182 -8.07 4.25 1.58
CA VAL A 182 -9.41 4.89 1.62
C VAL A 182 -10.07 4.71 3.00
N PHE A 183 -9.89 3.57 3.64
CA PHE A 183 -10.45 3.31 4.98
C PHE A 183 -9.59 3.86 6.14
N ALA A 184 -8.34 4.28 5.89
CA ALA A 184 -7.44 4.70 6.96
C ALA A 184 -7.98 5.88 7.81
N PRO A 185 -8.54 6.97 7.23
CA PRO A 185 -9.11 8.07 8.01
C PRO A 185 -10.29 7.63 8.88
N LEU A 186 -11.13 6.72 8.37
CA LEU A 186 -12.26 6.17 9.11
C LEU A 186 -11.77 5.34 10.31
N ILE A 187 -10.77 4.49 10.10
CA ILE A 187 -10.17 3.66 11.16
C ILE A 187 -9.60 4.55 12.27
N ASP A 188 -8.82 5.57 11.92
CA ASP A 188 -8.26 6.49 12.90
C ASP A 188 -9.35 7.25 13.65
N HIS A 189 -10.40 7.72 12.96
CA HIS A 189 -11.51 8.41 13.60
C HIS A 189 -12.24 7.50 14.61
N LEU A 190 -12.51 6.23 14.26
CA LEU A 190 -13.15 5.28 15.16
C LEU A 190 -12.30 4.99 16.40
N VAL A 191 -10.99 4.85 16.24
CA VAL A 191 -10.05 4.64 17.35
C VAL A 191 -10.05 5.84 18.30
N VAL A 192 -10.03 7.06 17.75
CA VAL A 192 -10.08 8.29 18.55
C VAL A 192 -11.41 8.38 19.32
N LEU A 193 -12.55 8.08 18.68
CA LEU A 193 -13.86 8.06 19.33
C LEU A 193 -13.94 7.03 20.46
N ALA A 194 -13.39 5.83 20.26
CA ALA A 194 -13.36 4.82 21.30
C ALA A 194 -12.55 5.29 22.53
N HIS A 195 -11.44 5.99 22.31
CA HIS A 195 -10.62 6.54 23.39
C HIS A 195 -11.28 7.70 24.12
N THR A 196 -11.98 8.60 23.42
CA THR A 196 -12.70 9.71 24.05
C THR A 196 -13.88 9.19 24.87
N TYR A 197 -14.64 8.24 24.36
CA TYR A 197 -15.74 7.59 25.07
C TYR A 197 -15.26 6.88 26.35
N GLN A 198 -14.17 6.11 26.26
CA GLN A 198 -13.58 5.45 27.44
C GLN A 198 -13.05 6.45 28.48
N ARG A 199 -12.61 7.65 28.08
CA ARG A 199 -12.19 8.70 29.02
C ARG A 199 -13.38 9.34 29.72
N GLN A 200 -14.49 9.57 29.02
CA GLN A 200 -15.69 10.16 29.61
C GLN A 200 -16.30 9.25 30.69
N ASN A 201 -16.40 7.95 30.44
CA ASN A 201 -16.92 6.98 31.40
C ASN A 201 -16.03 6.73 32.64
N ARG A 202 -14.83 7.32 32.71
CA ARG A 202 -13.97 7.25 33.92
C ARG A 202 -14.22 8.41 34.90
N HIS A 203 -14.95 9.44 34.49
CA HIS A 203 -15.24 10.64 35.29
C HIS A 203 -16.72 10.74 35.70
N VAL A 204 -17.51 9.70 35.42
CA VAL A 204 -18.88 9.48 35.89
C VAL A 204 -18.86 8.32 36.86
#